data_AF-A0A959AYL7-F1
#
_entry.id   AF-A0A959AYL7-F1
#
_cell.length_a   1.000
_cell.length_b   1.000
_cell.length_c   1.000
_cell.angle_alpha   90.00
_cell.angle_beta   90.00
_cell.angle_gamma   90.00
#
_symmetry.space_group_name_H-M   'P 1'
#
loop_
_entity.id
_entity.type
_entity.pdbx_description
1 polymer ?
#
loop_
_entity_poly.entity_id
_entity_poly.type
_entity_poly.pdbx_seq_one_letter_code
_entity_poly.pdbx_strand_id
1 'polypeptide(L)'
;MRILLILACLYPLAAGACVQEDDIFAYVVNQKGKQPGAEVPAYKLAVTTSVYQKLLEARGDFRMPAPELIMNNGQLYVAWMNPKKMQVGLEEKAYDICATFGADSLNALAALLAHELTHYYEKHNWTRHFSRNNANTQAGEQLAKLEEGLKMETQSDYLGGFLALSAGFHTYGIIPQLLPKVYEGYILPEEIPGYPSLSDRVAFAENAMGRLRELQLAFDLANCLTLVEAYEPAFDYYNYILSDFQSRELYNNLGVLHVMAALPYFSKEEMPYVLPIELDMSTRLSPDKRGFGENIEKRAALLDAALEAFGRAELLDKEYPTAWINKACVYLLQGSPEDAGYWAAKARKKGTKIGLAAEAQDAEVLQAIIEAIEGDKEQAGAMLQPLAESGHVLAGLNLSILNGTMPAPEGVLTFARGVERIDGLLLEDYLENPQPELQVDMGGNVFIGLQHLEHSTVLVHYADGGKQYGVFHLTGEGYEGATRMGIRLGDRLDMVKEKYTTPSRSVQSRQGTYLIYPKEYIIFRFDEQGLADQWALFRLQLDKED
;
A
#
# COMPACT_ATOMS: atom_id res chain seq x y z
N MET A 1 -88.80 4.64 -22.62
CA MET A 1 -88.18 3.30 -22.47
C MET A 1 -86.79 3.39 -23.11
N ARG A 2 -85.75 3.12 -22.33
CA ARG A 2 -84.33 3.45 -22.60
C ARG A 2 -83.76 2.69 -23.80
N ILE A 3 -83.01 3.37 -24.67
CA ILE A 3 -82.05 2.76 -25.59
C ILE A 3 -80.67 3.29 -25.19
N LEU A 4 -79.79 2.38 -24.78
CA LEU A 4 -78.40 2.63 -24.37
C LEU A 4 -77.57 3.02 -25.60
N LEU A 5 -76.86 4.15 -25.52
CA LEU A 5 -75.70 4.46 -26.36
C LEU A 5 -74.44 3.97 -25.63
N ILE A 6 -73.70 3.05 -26.24
CA ILE A 6 -72.36 2.65 -25.81
C ILE A 6 -71.36 3.41 -26.68
N LEU A 7 -70.60 4.33 -26.07
CA LEU A 7 -69.42 4.95 -26.67
C LEU A 7 -68.25 3.95 -26.62
N ALA A 8 -67.68 3.62 -27.78
CA ALA A 8 -66.41 2.92 -27.89
C ALA A 8 -65.27 3.93 -27.82
N CYS A 9 -64.48 3.89 -26.74
CA CYS A 9 -63.19 4.57 -26.66
C CYS A 9 -62.09 3.61 -27.10
N LEU A 10 -61.52 3.86 -28.28
CA LEU A 10 -60.26 3.28 -28.73
C LEU A 10 -59.10 4.00 -28.03
N TYR A 11 -58.38 3.30 -27.14
CA TYR A 11 -57.06 3.69 -26.67
C TYR A 11 -56.00 3.10 -27.62
N PRO A 12 -55.02 3.88 -28.11
CA PRO A 12 -53.83 3.29 -28.70
C PRO A 12 -52.91 2.78 -27.56
N LEU A 13 -52.57 1.49 -27.62
CA LEU A 13 -51.47 0.91 -26.85
C LEU A 13 -50.14 1.52 -27.35
N ALA A 14 -49.63 2.53 -26.66
CA ALA A 14 -48.23 2.90 -26.72
C ALA A 14 -47.50 2.12 -25.61
N ALA A 15 -47.02 0.92 -25.94
CA ALA A 15 -46.05 0.20 -25.13
C ALA A 15 -44.66 0.82 -25.36
N GLY A 16 -44.44 1.99 -24.80
CA GLY A 16 -43.10 2.51 -24.54
C GLY A 16 -42.66 1.99 -23.19
N ALA A 17 -42.05 0.80 -23.15
CA ALA A 17 -41.28 0.40 -22.00
C ALA A 17 -40.07 1.34 -21.92
N CYS A 18 -40.20 2.41 -21.14
CA CYS A 18 -39.06 3.18 -20.68
C CYS A 18 -38.23 2.21 -19.84
N VAL A 19 -37.16 1.66 -20.43
CA VAL A 19 -36.09 1.04 -19.66
C VAL A 19 -35.55 2.15 -18.79
N GLN A 20 -35.88 2.11 -17.51
CA GLN A 20 -35.23 2.93 -16.51
C GLN A 20 -33.76 2.50 -16.56
N GLU A 21 -32.90 3.27 -17.24
CA GLU A 21 -31.47 3.00 -17.32
C GLU A 21 -30.95 2.87 -15.89
N ASP A 22 -30.61 1.66 -15.48
CA ASP A 22 -29.76 1.45 -14.31
C ASP A 22 -28.47 2.25 -14.59
N ASP A 23 -28.13 3.21 -13.73
CA ASP A 23 -26.93 4.07 -13.85
C ASP A 23 -25.66 3.22 -13.62
N ILE A 24 -25.39 2.30 -14.54
CA ILE A 24 -24.24 1.39 -14.54
C ILE A 24 -23.04 2.15 -15.13
N PHE A 25 -21.92 2.09 -14.43
CA PHE A 25 -20.62 2.46 -14.99
C PHE A 25 -20.08 1.21 -15.66
N ALA A 26 -20.27 1.10 -16.97
CA ALA A 26 -19.73 -0.01 -17.73
C ALA A 26 -18.40 0.42 -18.34
N TYR A 27 -17.42 -0.49 -18.30
CA TYR A 27 -16.12 -0.30 -18.94
C TYR A 27 -16.26 0.05 -20.43
N VAL A 28 -17.26 -0.56 -21.10
CA VAL A 28 -17.82 -0.18 -22.42
C VAL A 28 -19.29 -0.62 -22.45
N VAL A 29 -20.15 0.05 -23.24
CA VAL A 29 -21.48 -0.50 -23.60
C VAL A 29 -21.48 -1.06 -25.03
N ASN A 30 -21.51 -2.40 -25.14
CA ASN A 30 -21.65 -3.12 -26.41
C ASN A 30 -23.12 -3.37 -26.76
N GLN A 31 -23.70 -2.50 -27.59
CA GLN A 31 -25.11 -2.61 -28.00
C GLN A 31 -25.45 -3.92 -28.76
N LYS A 32 -24.45 -4.61 -29.30
CA LYS A 32 -24.61 -5.89 -30.03
C LYS A 32 -24.23 -7.11 -29.17
N GLY A 33 -23.88 -6.89 -27.90
CA GLY A 33 -23.47 -7.93 -26.97
C GLY A 33 -24.59 -8.91 -26.64
N LYS A 34 -24.21 -10.12 -26.23
CA LYS A 34 -25.17 -11.13 -25.77
C LYS A 34 -25.63 -10.80 -24.36
N GLN A 35 -26.92 -10.95 -24.10
CA GLN A 35 -27.47 -10.92 -22.75
C GLN A 35 -26.97 -12.14 -21.94
N PRO A 36 -26.82 -12.01 -20.61
CA PRO A 36 -26.44 -13.13 -19.76
C PRO A 36 -27.54 -14.21 -19.76
N GLY A 37 -27.14 -15.48 -19.72
CA GLY A 37 -28.08 -16.60 -19.78
C GLY A 37 -27.52 -17.99 -19.46
N ALA A 38 -26.22 -18.13 -19.20
CA ALA A 38 -25.63 -19.37 -18.69
C ALA A 38 -24.79 -19.08 -17.44
N GLU A 39 -24.59 -20.12 -16.62
CA GLU A 39 -23.74 -20.02 -15.43
C GLU A 39 -22.26 -19.93 -15.82
N VAL A 40 -21.53 -19.08 -15.09
CA VAL A 40 -20.08 -18.97 -15.23
C VAL A 40 -19.42 -20.16 -14.53
N PRO A 41 -18.40 -20.81 -15.14
CA PRO A 41 -17.67 -21.90 -14.51
C PRO A 41 -17.15 -21.52 -13.11
N ALA A 42 -17.38 -22.40 -12.12
CA ALA A 42 -17.12 -22.12 -10.71
C ALA A 42 -15.66 -21.72 -10.41
N TYR A 43 -14.68 -22.28 -11.13
CA TYR A 43 -13.27 -21.94 -10.93
C TYR A 43 -12.94 -20.49 -11.34
N LYS A 44 -13.59 -19.97 -12.40
CA LYS A 44 -13.38 -18.58 -12.84
C LYS A 44 -13.88 -17.62 -11.76
N LEU A 45 -15.07 -17.89 -11.22
CA LEU A 45 -15.63 -17.11 -10.11
C LEU A 45 -14.76 -17.20 -8.85
N ALA A 46 -14.21 -18.37 -8.52
CA ALA A 46 -13.32 -18.52 -7.36
C ALA A 46 -12.02 -17.70 -7.52
N VAL A 47 -11.40 -17.74 -8.70
CA VAL A 47 -10.19 -16.94 -9.00
C VAL A 47 -10.50 -15.44 -8.93
N THR A 48 -11.56 -14.99 -9.60
CA THR A 48 -11.98 -13.57 -9.58
C THR A 48 -12.31 -13.11 -8.17
N THR A 49 -13.03 -13.92 -7.38
CA THR A 49 -13.30 -13.63 -5.97
C THR A 49 -12.02 -13.47 -5.17
N SER A 50 -11.02 -14.33 -5.38
CA SER A 50 -9.73 -14.23 -4.66
C SER A 50 -8.99 -12.94 -4.99
N VAL A 51 -8.92 -12.54 -6.27
CA VAL A 51 -8.33 -11.26 -6.68
C VAL A 51 -9.11 -10.08 -6.09
N TYR A 52 -10.43 -10.12 -6.18
CA TYR A 52 -11.32 -9.07 -5.68
C TYR A 52 -11.17 -8.85 -4.16
N GLN A 53 -11.10 -9.93 -3.36
CA GLN A 53 -10.91 -9.80 -1.91
C GLN A 53 -9.57 -9.16 -1.55
N LYS A 54 -8.48 -9.51 -2.25
CA LYS A 54 -7.17 -8.85 -2.05
C LYS A 54 -7.23 -7.35 -2.33
N LEU A 55 -7.96 -6.94 -3.36
CA LEU A 55 -8.17 -5.52 -3.67
C LEU A 55 -8.98 -4.80 -2.56
N LEU A 56 -10.05 -5.43 -2.05
CA LEU A 56 -10.82 -4.85 -0.95
C LEU A 56 -9.98 -4.71 0.33
N GLU A 57 -9.19 -5.73 0.66
CA GLU A 57 -8.27 -5.71 1.80
C GLU A 57 -7.23 -4.59 1.68
N ALA A 58 -6.63 -4.42 0.50
CA ALA A 58 -5.62 -3.39 0.23
C ALA A 58 -6.20 -1.96 0.23
N ARG A 59 -7.46 -1.79 -0.22
CA ARG A 59 -8.15 -0.50 -0.08
C ARG A 59 -8.32 -0.16 1.40
N GLY A 60 -8.77 -1.15 2.19
CA GLY A 60 -8.87 -1.02 3.64
C GLY A 60 -9.85 0.06 4.13
N ASP A 61 -10.76 0.56 3.27
CA ASP A 61 -11.82 1.49 3.63
C ASP A 61 -13.14 0.73 3.82
N PHE A 62 -13.43 0.37 5.07
CA PHE A 62 -14.63 -0.34 5.49
C PHE A 62 -15.73 0.59 6.01
N ARG A 63 -15.60 1.90 5.83
CA ARG A 63 -16.71 2.85 6.06
C ARG A 63 -17.82 2.65 5.03
N MET A 64 -17.44 2.17 3.85
CA MET A 64 -18.36 1.81 2.77
C MET A 64 -18.49 0.27 2.74
N PRO A 65 -19.71 -0.29 2.61
CA PRO A 65 -19.86 -1.74 2.51
C PRO A 65 -19.18 -2.25 1.25
N ALA A 66 -18.49 -3.39 1.33
CA ALA A 66 -17.89 -4.02 0.16
C ALA A 66 -18.97 -4.27 -0.92
N PRO A 67 -18.77 -3.83 -2.18
CA PRO A 67 -19.71 -4.13 -3.23
C PRO A 67 -19.72 -5.64 -3.52
N GLU A 68 -20.89 -6.18 -3.82
CA GLU A 68 -21.04 -7.58 -4.20
C GLU A 68 -20.37 -7.83 -5.57
N LEU A 69 -19.51 -8.84 -5.64
CA LEU A 69 -18.92 -9.28 -6.90
C LEU A 69 -19.91 -10.16 -7.67
N ILE A 70 -20.22 -9.78 -8.90
CA ILE A 70 -21.07 -10.54 -9.82
C ILE A 70 -20.26 -10.96 -11.05
N MET A 71 -20.35 -12.24 -11.42
CA MET A 71 -19.91 -12.69 -12.74
C MET A 71 -21.09 -13.20 -13.55
N ASN A 72 -21.10 -12.91 -14.84
CA ASN A 72 -22.07 -13.46 -15.77
C ASN A 72 -21.43 -13.73 -17.13
N ASN A 73 -22.12 -14.45 -18.01
CA ASN A 73 -21.63 -14.77 -19.35
C ASN A 73 -22.15 -13.81 -20.45
N GLY A 74 -22.62 -12.63 -20.04
CA GLY A 74 -22.99 -11.55 -20.95
C GLY A 74 -21.78 -11.07 -21.76
N GLN A 75 -22.05 -10.26 -22.78
CA GLN A 75 -21.00 -9.59 -23.56
C GLN A 75 -21.29 -8.11 -23.81
N LEU A 76 -22.01 -7.48 -22.89
CA LEU A 76 -22.51 -6.12 -22.96
C LEU A 76 -21.53 -5.12 -22.36
N TYR A 77 -20.85 -5.46 -21.27
CA TYR A 77 -20.21 -4.46 -20.41
C TYR A 77 -18.70 -4.64 -20.21
N VAL A 78 -18.16 -5.83 -20.47
CA VAL A 78 -16.79 -6.25 -20.08
C VAL A 78 -16.64 -6.35 -18.57
N ALA A 79 -16.65 -5.20 -17.89
CA ALA A 79 -16.68 -5.02 -16.44
C ALA A 79 -17.60 -3.84 -16.12
N TRP A 80 -18.14 -3.79 -14.91
CA TRP A 80 -18.98 -2.66 -14.52
C TRP A 80 -19.05 -2.43 -13.02
N MET A 81 -19.43 -1.22 -12.63
CA MET A 81 -19.85 -0.86 -11.30
C MET A 81 -21.33 -0.42 -11.33
N ASN A 82 -22.18 -1.10 -10.57
CA ASN A 82 -23.56 -0.71 -10.32
C ASN A 82 -23.69 -0.07 -8.93
N PRO A 83 -23.87 1.24 -8.84
CA PRO A 83 -23.87 1.96 -7.56
C PRO A 83 -25.18 1.77 -6.80
N LYS A 84 -26.30 1.54 -7.49
CA LYS A 84 -27.62 1.34 -6.87
C LYS A 84 -27.71 -0.03 -6.20
N LYS A 85 -27.20 -1.06 -6.86
CA LYS A 85 -27.14 -2.44 -6.34
C LYS A 85 -25.89 -2.69 -5.50
N MET A 86 -24.95 -1.76 -5.49
CA MET A 86 -23.63 -1.90 -4.88
C MET A 86 -22.92 -3.17 -5.37
N GLN A 87 -22.80 -3.29 -6.68
CA GLN A 87 -22.21 -4.46 -7.33
C GLN A 87 -21.03 -4.05 -8.19
N VAL A 88 -19.95 -4.81 -8.13
CA VAL A 88 -18.90 -4.81 -9.16
C VAL A 88 -19.07 -6.08 -9.98
N GLY A 89 -19.03 -5.93 -11.30
CA GLY A 89 -19.34 -6.98 -12.23
C GLY A 89 -18.22 -7.26 -13.20
N LEU A 90 -18.09 -8.53 -13.60
CA LEU A 90 -17.16 -8.96 -14.64
C LEU A 90 -17.82 -9.99 -15.54
N GLU A 91 -17.73 -9.79 -16.85
CA GLU A 91 -18.21 -10.77 -17.82
C GLU A 91 -17.18 -11.90 -18.01
N GLU A 92 -17.65 -13.13 -18.19
CA GLU A 92 -16.79 -14.32 -18.37
C GLU A 92 -15.79 -14.14 -19.51
N LYS A 93 -16.21 -13.46 -20.58
CA LYS A 93 -15.35 -13.18 -21.72
C LYS A 93 -14.21 -12.20 -21.38
N ALA A 94 -14.42 -11.27 -20.44
CA ALA A 94 -13.35 -10.39 -19.96
C ALA A 94 -12.31 -11.18 -19.16
N TYR A 95 -12.76 -12.12 -18.32
CA TYR A 95 -11.87 -13.08 -17.66
C TYR A 95 -11.04 -13.87 -18.68
N ASP A 96 -11.68 -14.40 -19.73
CA ASP A 96 -10.99 -15.18 -20.76
C ASP A 96 -9.95 -14.36 -21.53
N ILE A 97 -10.22 -13.08 -21.77
CA ILE A 97 -9.25 -12.15 -22.37
C ILE A 97 -8.07 -11.91 -21.42
N CYS A 98 -8.31 -11.69 -20.12
CA CYS A 98 -7.24 -11.56 -19.13
C CYS A 98 -6.37 -12.82 -19.09
N ALA A 99 -6.98 -14.02 -19.20
CA ALA A 99 -6.24 -15.28 -19.24
C ALA A 99 -5.24 -15.37 -20.43
N THR A 100 -5.44 -14.61 -21.51
CA THR A 100 -4.51 -14.58 -22.65
C THR A 100 -3.17 -13.90 -22.34
N PHE A 101 -3.04 -13.22 -21.19
CA PHE A 101 -1.80 -12.60 -20.73
C PHE A 101 -0.83 -13.59 -20.08
N GLY A 102 -1.19 -14.88 -19.97
CA GLY A 102 -0.29 -15.91 -19.43
C GLY A 102 0.07 -15.64 -17.97
N ALA A 103 1.36 -15.42 -17.68
CA ALA A 103 1.86 -15.12 -16.34
C ALA A 103 1.22 -13.85 -15.74
N ASP A 104 0.87 -12.88 -16.59
CA ASP A 104 0.26 -11.60 -16.18
C ASP A 104 -1.27 -11.65 -16.13
N SER A 105 -1.89 -12.82 -16.26
CA SER A 105 -3.35 -12.95 -16.29
C SER A 105 -4.05 -12.40 -15.04
N LEU A 106 -3.47 -12.61 -13.85
CA LEU A 106 -4.01 -12.05 -12.61
C LEU A 106 -3.77 -10.55 -12.50
N ASN A 107 -2.68 -10.02 -13.06
CA ASN A 107 -2.42 -8.59 -13.13
C ASN A 107 -3.47 -7.89 -14.01
N ALA A 108 -3.78 -8.46 -15.18
CA ALA A 108 -4.84 -7.95 -16.06
C ALA A 108 -6.23 -7.99 -15.40
N LEU A 109 -6.55 -9.10 -14.71
CA LEU A 109 -7.81 -9.25 -13.99
C LEU A 109 -7.93 -8.24 -12.84
N ALA A 110 -6.86 -8.06 -12.07
CA ALA A 110 -6.81 -7.08 -10.98
C ALA A 110 -6.97 -5.65 -11.50
N ALA A 111 -6.38 -5.32 -12.64
CA ALA A 111 -6.46 -3.99 -13.23
C ALA A 111 -7.91 -3.60 -13.59
N LEU A 112 -8.70 -4.51 -14.19
CA LEU A 112 -10.12 -4.26 -14.47
C LEU A 112 -10.94 -4.11 -13.19
N LEU A 113 -10.77 -5.04 -12.24
CA LEU A 113 -11.55 -5.00 -11.00
C LEU A 113 -11.22 -3.77 -10.14
N ALA A 114 -9.95 -3.38 -10.08
CA ALA A 114 -9.51 -2.22 -9.33
C ALA A 114 -10.03 -0.91 -9.95
N HIS A 115 -10.09 -0.83 -11.29
CA HIS A 115 -10.72 0.29 -11.99
C HIS A 115 -12.21 0.44 -11.57
N GLU A 116 -12.98 -0.65 -11.60
CA GLU A 116 -14.40 -0.62 -11.19
C GLU A 116 -14.59 -0.33 -9.69
N LEU A 117 -13.69 -0.83 -8.84
CA LEU A 117 -13.67 -0.50 -7.41
C LEU A 117 -13.40 0.98 -7.17
N THR A 118 -12.53 1.61 -7.96
CA THR A 118 -12.28 3.06 -7.85
C THR A 118 -13.55 3.86 -8.16
N HIS A 119 -14.33 3.50 -9.17
CA HIS A 119 -15.63 4.13 -9.42
C HIS A 119 -16.57 4.09 -8.21
N TYR A 120 -16.54 2.98 -7.47
CA TYR A 120 -17.32 2.82 -6.24
C TYR A 120 -16.81 3.72 -5.11
N TYR A 121 -15.52 3.61 -4.76
CA TYR A 121 -14.95 4.29 -3.60
C TYR A 121 -14.81 5.81 -3.77
N GLU A 122 -14.53 6.28 -4.99
CA GLU A 122 -14.41 7.71 -5.31
C GLU A 122 -15.77 8.33 -5.67
N LYS A 123 -16.86 7.56 -5.51
CA LYS A 123 -18.26 8.01 -5.68
C LYS A 123 -18.50 8.72 -7.01
N HIS A 124 -17.86 8.26 -8.08
CA HIS A 124 -18.01 8.81 -9.43
C HIS A 124 -19.49 8.90 -9.87
N ASN A 125 -20.35 8.02 -9.35
CA ASN A 125 -21.80 8.09 -9.55
C ASN A 125 -22.47 9.37 -9.01
N TRP A 126 -22.09 9.85 -7.83
CA TRP A 126 -22.70 11.04 -7.25
C TRP A 126 -22.45 12.26 -8.13
N THR A 127 -21.20 12.42 -8.57
CA THR A 127 -20.78 13.52 -9.44
C THR A 127 -21.53 13.47 -10.78
N ARG A 128 -21.64 12.30 -11.42
CA ARG A 128 -22.40 12.14 -12.67
C ARG A 128 -23.90 12.45 -12.52
N HIS A 129 -24.52 11.98 -11.44
CA HIS A 129 -25.94 12.23 -11.14
C HIS A 129 -26.20 13.71 -10.78
N PHE A 130 -25.28 14.36 -10.06
CA PHE A 130 -25.33 15.80 -9.80
C PHE A 130 -25.30 16.60 -11.09
N SER A 131 -24.36 16.31 -12.00
CA SER A 131 -24.26 16.99 -13.29
C SER A 131 -25.50 16.76 -14.18
N ARG A 132 -26.05 15.53 -14.22
CA ARG A 132 -27.29 15.21 -14.95
C ARG A 132 -28.53 15.94 -14.40
N ASN A 133 -28.75 15.92 -13.08
CA ASN A 133 -29.95 16.53 -12.49
C ASN A 133 -29.93 18.06 -12.51
N ASN A 134 -28.75 18.66 -12.66
CA ASN A 134 -28.58 20.09 -12.76
C ASN A 134 -28.30 20.55 -14.20
N ALA A 135 -28.49 19.69 -15.21
CA ALA A 135 -28.17 19.97 -16.61
C ALA A 135 -28.84 21.24 -17.19
N ASN A 136 -29.96 21.68 -16.61
CA ASN A 136 -30.68 22.91 -17.00
C ASN A 136 -30.24 24.16 -16.21
N THR A 137 -29.18 24.06 -15.40
CA THR A 137 -28.61 25.17 -14.63
C THR A 137 -27.27 25.57 -15.24
N GLN A 138 -26.90 26.84 -15.09
CA GLN A 138 -25.60 27.32 -15.56
C GLN A 138 -24.42 26.54 -14.95
N ALA A 139 -24.56 26.06 -13.71
CA ALA A 139 -23.58 25.22 -13.04
C ALA A 139 -23.51 23.81 -13.65
N GLY A 140 -24.65 23.17 -13.94
CA GLY A 140 -24.67 21.86 -14.59
C GLY A 140 -24.26 21.89 -16.06
N GLU A 141 -24.53 22.97 -16.79
CA GLU A 141 -23.99 23.18 -18.14
C GLU A 141 -22.47 23.40 -18.14
N GLN A 142 -21.91 24.05 -17.12
CA GLN A 142 -20.46 24.20 -16.95
C GLN A 142 -19.81 22.85 -16.57
N LEU A 143 -20.43 22.06 -15.69
CA LEU A 143 -20.00 20.71 -15.32
C LEU A 143 -20.08 19.71 -16.49
N ALA A 144 -21.13 19.76 -17.30
CA ALA A 144 -21.26 18.90 -18.49
C ALA A 144 -20.27 19.27 -19.62
N LYS A 145 -19.78 20.52 -19.65
CA LYS A 145 -18.72 20.99 -20.56
C LYS A 145 -17.32 20.68 -20.04
N LEU A 146 -17.16 20.48 -18.73
CA LEU A 146 -15.95 19.91 -18.16
C LEU A 146 -15.92 18.43 -18.57
N GLU A 147 -14.76 17.94 -19.01
CA GLU A 147 -14.52 16.54 -19.39
C GLU A 147 -14.55 15.63 -18.14
N GLU A 148 -15.61 15.70 -17.35
CA GLU A 148 -15.72 15.13 -16.01
C GLU A 148 -15.79 13.60 -16.06
N GLY A 149 -16.43 13.04 -17.08
CA GLY A 149 -16.36 11.60 -17.35
C GLY A 149 -14.94 11.14 -17.68
N LEU A 150 -14.21 11.89 -18.51
CA LEU A 150 -12.82 11.58 -18.84
C LEU A 150 -11.90 11.67 -17.61
N LYS A 151 -12.11 12.68 -16.76
CA LYS A 151 -11.39 12.80 -15.48
C LYS A 151 -11.62 11.60 -14.58
N MET A 152 -12.86 11.10 -14.50
CA MET A 152 -13.19 9.92 -13.70
C MET A 152 -12.53 8.64 -14.24
N GLU A 153 -12.58 8.41 -15.55
CA GLU A 153 -11.91 7.25 -16.17
C GLU A 153 -10.39 7.30 -15.96
N THR A 154 -9.79 8.48 -16.17
CA THR A 154 -8.36 8.69 -15.92
C THR A 154 -8.02 8.46 -14.43
N GLN A 155 -8.87 8.95 -13.52
CA GLN A 155 -8.74 8.73 -12.07
C GLN A 155 -8.86 7.25 -11.70
N SER A 156 -9.83 6.53 -12.26
CA SER A 156 -10.01 5.10 -12.08
C SER A 156 -8.79 4.30 -12.56
N ASP A 157 -8.15 4.72 -13.65
CA ASP A 157 -6.97 4.03 -14.19
C ASP A 157 -5.74 4.16 -13.27
N TYR A 158 -5.40 5.36 -12.79
CA TYR A 158 -4.20 5.50 -11.94
C TYR A 158 -4.44 5.07 -10.48
N LEU A 159 -5.59 5.41 -9.87
CA LEU A 159 -5.89 4.95 -8.50
C LEU A 159 -6.21 3.45 -8.47
N GLY A 160 -6.88 2.93 -9.50
CA GLY A 160 -7.09 1.48 -9.65
C GLY A 160 -5.76 0.74 -9.87
N GLY A 161 -4.86 1.32 -10.67
CA GLY A 161 -3.49 0.83 -10.81
C GLY A 161 -2.76 0.78 -9.47
N PHE A 162 -2.82 1.86 -8.67
CA PHE A 162 -2.17 1.94 -7.36
C PHE A 162 -2.78 0.95 -6.36
N LEU A 163 -4.10 0.80 -6.37
CA LEU A 163 -4.82 -0.19 -5.56
C LEU A 163 -4.39 -1.63 -5.92
N ALA A 164 -4.22 -1.91 -7.20
CA ALA A 164 -3.76 -3.23 -7.63
C ALA A 164 -2.31 -3.48 -7.20
N LEU A 165 -1.42 -2.48 -7.33
CA LEU A 165 -0.04 -2.58 -6.86
C LEU A 165 0.03 -2.78 -5.34
N SER A 166 -0.76 -2.04 -4.56
CA SER A 166 -0.79 -2.20 -3.09
C SER A 166 -1.34 -3.57 -2.67
N ALA A 167 -2.19 -4.20 -3.49
CA ALA A 167 -2.64 -5.57 -3.32
C ALA A 167 -1.63 -6.64 -3.81
N GLY A 168 -0.49 -6.23 -4.38
CA GLY A 168 0.57 -7.10 -4.90
C GLY A 168 0.44 -7.51 -6.37
N PHE A 169 -0.41 -6.84 -7.15
CA PHE A 169 -0.58 -7.08 -8.59
C PHE A 169 0.17 -6.04 -9.41
N HIS A 170 1.05 -6.49 -10.29
CA HIS A 170 1.91 -5.64 -11.11
C HIS A 170 1.18 -5.22 -12.40
N THR A 171 0.41 -4.14 -12.33
CA THR A 171 -0.46 -3.67 -13.43
C THR A 171 0.22 -2.71 -14.40
N TYR A 172 1.51 -2.43 -14.20
CA TYR A 172 2.25 -1.46 -15.02
C TYR A 172 2.25 -1.87 -16.49
N GLY A 173 1.75 -0.98 -17.36
CA GLY A 173 1.69 -1.24 -18.80
C GLY A 173 0.69 -2.31 -19.23
N ILE A 174 -0.13 -2.85 -18.31
CA ILE A 174 -1.13 -3.87 -18.61
C ILE A 174 -2.38 -3.25 -19.22
N ILE A 175 -2.93 -2.16 -18.65
CA ILE A 175 -4.16 -1.53 -19.17
C ILE A 175 -4.02 -1.08 -20.64
N PRO A 176 -2.95 -0.39 -21.07
CA PRO A 176 -2.75 -0.02 -22.48
C PRO A 176 -2.76 -1.22 -23.44
N GLN A 177 -2.33 -2.40 -23.00
CA GLN A 177 -2.33 -3.63 -23.79
C GLN A 177 -3.67 -4.39 -23.71
N LEU A 178 -4.37 -4.28 -22.58
CA LEU A 178 -5.65 -4.94 -22.33
C LEU A 178 -6.78 -4.29 -23.12
N LEU A 179 -6.79 -2.96 -23.22
CA LEU A 179 -7.81 -2.20 -23.95
C LEU A 179 -7.98 -2.67 -25.41
N PRO A 180 -6.94 -2.75 -26.26
CA PRO A 180 -7.06 -3.27 -27.62
C PRO A 180 -7.60 -4.71 -27.68
N LYS A 181 -7.14 -5.59 -26.78
CA LYS A 181 -7.62 -6.99 -26.72
C LYS A 181 -9.09 -7.10 -26.32
N VAL A 182 -9.55 -6.22 -25.43
CA VAL A 182 -10.97 -6.09 -25.08
C VAL A 182 -11.77 -5.63 -26.31
N TYR A 183 -11.31 -4.61 -27.02
CA TYR A 183 -12.01 -4.11 -28.21
C TYR A 183 -12.08 -5.17 -29.32
N GLU A 184 -10.97 -5.86 -29.60
CA GLU A 184 -10.94 -6.96 -30.54
C GLU A 184 -11.86 -8.11 -30.09
N GLY A 185 -11.71 -8.56 -28.84
CA GLY A 185 -12.47 -9.67 -28.29
C GLY A 185 -13.98 -9.42 -28.34
N TYR A 186 -14.43 -8.22 -27.97
CA TYR A 186 -15.85 -7.83 -27.96
C TYR A 186 -16.37 -7.30 -29.30
N ILE A 187 -15.51 -7.20 -30.33
CA ILE A 187 -15.84 -6.68 -31.66
C ILE A 187 -16.41 -5.25 -31.55
N LEU A 188 -15.71 -4.42 -30.78
CA LEU A 188 -16.07 -3.05 -30.52
C LEU A 188 -15.50 -2.14 -31.63
N PRO A 189 -16.25 -1.11 -32.07
CA PRO A 189 -15.70 -0.09 -32.96
C PRO A 189 -14.70 0.81 -32.21
N GLU A 190 -13.80 1.45 -32.97
CA GLU A 190 -12.83 2.44 -32.47
C GLU A 190 -13.53 3.57 -31.70
N GLU A 191 -14.67 4.02 -32.20
CA GLU A 191 -15.49 5.09 -31.61
C GLU A 191 -16.80 4.51 -31.07
N ILE A 192 -17.07 4.76 -29.79
CA ILE A 192 -18.30 4.33 -29.11
C ILE A 192 -18.99 5.59 -28.55
N PRO A 193 -20.26 5.85 -28.89
CA PRO A 193 -20.99 7.02 -28.37
C PRO A 193 -20.95 7.08 -26.83
N GLY A 194 -20.51 8.21 -26.29
CA GLY A 194 -20.41 8.44 -24.85
C GLY A 194 -19.07 8.04 -24.22
N TYR A 195 -18.13 7.53 -25.01
CA TYR A 195 -16.76 7.19 -24.60
C TYR A 195 -15.74 7.90 -25.52
N PRO A 196 -14.51 8.17 -25.04
CA PRO A 196 -13.41 8.54 -25.92
C PRO A 196 -13.08 7.43 -26.92
N SER A 197 -12.36 7.76 -28.00
CA SER A 197 -11.89 6.77 -28.97
C SER A 197 -10.96 5.74 -28.28
N LEU A 198 -10.82 4.53 -28.84
CA LEU A 198 -9.87 3.56 -28.31
C LEU A 198 -8.45 4.15 -28.26
N SER A 199 -8.00 4.82 -29.32
CA SER A 199 -6.69 5.50 -29.32
C SER A 199 -6.54 6.51 -28.18
N ASP A 200 -7.58 7.31 -27.90
CA ASP A 200 -7.54 8.28 -26.79
C ASP A 200 -7.52 7.56 -25.45
N ARG A 201 -8.32 6.49 -25.27
CA ARG A 201 -8.34 5.69 -24.03
C ARG A 201 -6.99 5.03 -23.76
N VAL A 202 -6.31 4.53 -24.78
CA VAL A 202 -4.94 4.00 -24.64
C VAL A 202 -3.98 5.12 -24.21
N ALA A 203 -4.05 6.29 -24.84
CA ALA A 203 -3.22 7.44 -24.44
C ALA A 203 -3.52 7.92 -23.00
N PHE A 204 -4.79 7.91 -22.57
CA PHE A 204 -5.17 8.24 -21.19
C PHE A 204 -4.65 7.21 -20.21
N ALA A 205 -4.77 5.92 -20.53
CA ALA A 205 -4.19 4.86 -19.72
C ALA A 205 -2.66 5.03 -19.61
N GLU A 206 -1.95 5.35 -20.70
CA GLU A 206 -0.51 5.63 -20.67
C GLU A 206 -0.16 6.82 -19.76
N ASN A 207 -0.93 7.91 -19.83
CA ASN A 207 -0.75 9.07 -18.94
C ASN A 207 -1.03 8.72 -17.47
N ALA A 208 -2.10 7.96 -17.21
CA ALA A 208 -2.43 7.45 -15.88
C ALA A 208 -1.32 6.54 -15.32
N MET A 209 -0.67 5.73 -16.18
CA MET A 209 0.52 4.95 -15.79
C MET A 209 1.71 5.85 -15.41
N GLY A 210 1.85 7.04 -16.01
CA GLY A 210 2.81 8.06 -15.59
C GLY A 210 2.58 8.48 -14.14
N ARG A 211 1.34 8.88 -13.79
CA ARG A 211 0.99 9.26 -12.41
C ARG A 211 1.14 8.11 -11.42
N LEU A 212 0.74 6.90 -11.82
CA LEU A 212 0.91 5.68 -11.03
C LEU A 212 2.40 5.44 -10.72
N ARG A 213 3.28 5.62 -11.71
CA ARG A 213 4.73 5.49 -11.54
C ARG A 213 5.25 6.48 -10.50
N GLU A 214 4.80 7.74 -10.52
CA GLU A 214 5.19 8.73 -9.53
C GLU A 214 4.82 8.31 -8.09
N LEU A 215 3.58 7.84 -7.88
CA LEU A 215 3.12 7.36 -6.57
C LEU A 215 3.89 6.12 -6.11
N GLN A 216 4.18 5.19 -7.03
CA GLN A 216 4.98 4.01 -6.73
C GLN A 216 6.42 4.39 -6.32
N LEU A 217 7.05 5.33 -7.04
CA LEU A 217 8.38 5.82 -6.69
C LEU A 217 8.40 6.50 -5.32
N ALA A 218 7.37 7.28 -5.00
CA ALA A 218 7.23 7.87 -3.67
C ALA A 218 7.15 6.78 -2.59
N PHE A 219 6.39 5.71 -2.84
CA PHE A 219 6.26 4.59 -1.91
C PHE A 219 7.56 3.81 -1.73
N ASP A 220 8.25 3.48 -2.81
CA ASP A 220 9.52 2.76 -2.79
C ASP A 220 10.61 3.56 -2.07
N LEU A 221 10.67 4.87 -2.29
CA LEU A 221 11.62 5.75 -1.63
C LEU A 221 11.28 5.95 -0.15
N ALA A 222 10.00 6.06 0.21
CA ALA A 222 9.56 6.08 1.61
C ALA A 222 10.00 4.81 2.35
N ASN A 223 9.88 3.65 1.72
CA ASN A 223 10.33 2.38 2.27
C ASN A 223 11.85 2.35 2.44
N CYS A 224 12.62 2.79 1.44
CA CYS A 224 14.07 2.90 1.53
C CYS A 224 14.52 3.79 2.68
N LEU A 225 13.94 4.99 2.80
CA LEU A 225 14.20 5.94 3.90
C LEU A 225 13.85 5.32 5.27
N THR A 226 12.74 4.59 5.34
CA THR A 226 12.32 3.90 6.57
C THR A 226 13.29 2.79 6.99
N LEU A 227 13.85 2.05 6.03
CA LEU A 227 14.84 0.99 6.30
C LEU A 227 16.12 1.54 6.92
N VAL A 228 16.55 2.73 6.50
CA VAL A 228 17.73 3.43 7.01
C VAL A 228 17.44 4.42 8.15
N GLU A 229 16.23 4.35 8.72
CA GLU A 229 15.78 5.15 9.87
C GLU A 229 15.70 6.66 9.61
N ALA A 230 15.60 7.06 8.35
CA ALA A 230 15.31 8.43 7.91
C ALA A 230 13.80 8.70 7.98
N TYR A 231 13.22 8.58 9.19
CA TYR A 231 11.76 8.63 9.39
C TYR A 231 11.15 9.99 9.07
N GLU A 232 11.81 11.10 9.44
CA GLU A 232 11.28 12.45 9.17
C GLU A 232 11.15 12.76 7.67
N PRO A 233 12.18 12.55 6.83
CA PRO A 233 12.02 12.65 5.38
C PRO A 233 10.95 11.71 4.81
N ALA A 234 10.75 10.52 5.39
CA ALA A 234 9.74 9.57 4.93
C ALA A 234 8.30 10.11 5.12
N PHE A 235 8.06 11.04 6.06
CA PHE A 235 6.73 11.64 6.27
C PHE A 235 6.20 12.33 5.01
N ASP A 236 7.07 13.05 4.30
CA ASP A 236 6.69 13.83 3.11
C ASP A 236 6.15 12.90 2.01
N TYR A 237 6.78 11.74 1.83
CA TYR A 237 6.37 10.73 0.87
C TYR A 237 5.02 10.08 1.22
N TYR A 238 4.83 9.69 2.47
CA TYR A 238 3.55 9.12 2.90
C TYR A 238 2.42 10.15 2.79
N ASN A 239 2.66 11.41 3.16
CA ASN A 239 1.68 12.48 3.00
C ASN A 239 1.37 12.79 1.53
N TYR A 240 2.38 12.75 0.67
CA TYR A 240 2.20 12.89 -0.79
C TYR A 240 1.27 11.81 -1.34
N ILE A 241 1.52 10.54 -1.00
CA ILE A 241 0.67 9.42 -1.43
C ILE A 241 -0.75 9.56 -0.85
N LEU A 242 -0.88 9.88 0.44
CA LEU A 242 -2.16 10.02 1.13
C LEU A 242 -3.04 11.16 0.59
N SER A 243 -2.43 12.11 -0.15
CA SER A 243 -3.18 13.17 -0.82
C SER A 243 -3.98 12.67 -2.02
N ASP A 244 -3.55 11.57 -2.66
CA ASP A 244 -4.22 10.92 -3.79
C ASP A 244 -4.95 9.63 -3.38
N PHE A 245 -4.32 8.81 -2.54
CA PHE A 245 -4.81 7.47 -2.20
C PHE A 245 -4.79 7.23 -0.70
N GLN A 246 -5.97 7.07 -0.13
CA GLN A 246 -6.15 6.80 1.30
C GLN A 246 -6.39 5.31 1.55
N SER A 247 -5.61 4.72 2.46
CA SER A 247 -5.84 3.37 2.99
C SER A 247 -5.50 3.30 4.47
N ARG A 248 -6.08 2.31 5.17
CA ARG A 248 -5.79 2.08 6.59
C ARG A 248 -4.30 1.81 6.83
N GLU A 249 -3.67 1.10 5.89
CA GLU A 249 -2.26 0.69 5.97
C GLU A 249 -1.31 1.88 5.80
N LEU A 250 -1.59 2.80 4.87
CA LEU A 250 -0.76 4.00 4.69
C LEU A 250 -0.83 4.92 5.91
N TYR A 251 -2.02 5.08 6.50
CA TYR A 251 -2.17 5.85 7.74
C TYR A 251 -1.52 5.15 8.94
N ASN A 252 -1.63 3.83 9.05
CA ASN A 252 -0.95 3.07 10.09
C ASN A 252 0.58 3.20 9.96
N ASN A 253 1.12 3.02 8.75
CA ASN A 253 2.55 3.16 8.50
C ASN A 253 3.05 4.57 8.81
N LEU A 254 2.34 5.62 8.39
CA LEU A 254 2.67 7.01 8.75
C LEU A 254 2.71 7.19 10.28
N GLY A 255 1.73 6.65 11.00
CA GLY A 255 1.69 6.71 12.46
C GLY A 255 2.91 6.03 13.09
N VAL A 256 3.29 4.85 12.60
CA VAL A 256 4.49 4.15 13.08
C VAL A 256 5.76 4.96 12.83
N LEU A 257 5.91 5.58 11.65
CA LEU A 257 7.07 6.42 11.37
C LEU A 257 7.20 7.56 12.38
N HIS A 258 6.08 8.19 12.77
CA HIS A 258 6.09 9.21 13.81
C HIS A 258 6.53 8.65 15.16
N VAL A 259 6.05 7.47 15.56
CA VAL A 259 6.52 6.82 16.80
C VAL A 259 8.02 6.52 16.72
N MET A 260 8.50 6.02 15.58
CA MET A 260 9.92 5.70 15.38
C MET A 260 10.80 6.94 15.42
N ALA A 261 10.34 8.08 14.87
CA ALA A 261 11.02 9.35 15.01
C ALA A 261 11.02 9.88 16.45
N ALA A 262 10.03 9.49 17.28
CA ALA A 262 9.94 9.91 18.68
C ALA A 262 10.85 9.11 19.62
N LEU A 263 11.06 7.81 19.36
CA LEU A 263 11.82 6.91 20.23
C LEU A 263 13.25 7.36 20.59
N PRO A 264 14.04 8.00 19.69
CA PRO A 264 15.37 8.52 20.04
C PRO A 264 15.38 9.53 21.19
N TYR A 265 14.28 10.25 21.42
CA TYR A 265 14.10 11.23 22.50
C TYR A 265 13.66 10.62 23.85
N PHE A 266 13.71 9.29 23.96
CA PHE A 266 13.55 8.58 25.23
C PHE A 266 14.91 8.07 25.71
N SER A 267 15.16 8.16 27.01
CA SER A 267 16.25 7.45 27.65
C SER A 267 15.94 5.95 27.80
N LYS A 268 16.97 5.13 28.04
CA LYS A 268 16.77 3.70 28.33
C LYS A 268 16.05 3.49 29.66
N GLU A 269 16.17 4.44 30.57
CA GLU A 269 15.52 4.43 31.87
C GLU A 269 14.02 4.75 31.76
N GLU A 270 13.64 5.74 30.94
CA GLU A 270 12.23 6.09 30.70
C GLU A 270 11.48 4.98 29.97
N MET A 271 12.14 4.32 29.03
CA MET A 271 11.58 3.17 28.33
C MET A 271 12.68 2.11 28.15
N PRO A 272 12.72 1.07 29.00
CA PRO A 272 13.72 0.00 28.87
C PRO A 272 13.28 -1.11 27.91
N TYR A 273 11.98 -1.29 27.71
CA TYR A 273 11.40 -2.41 26.94
C TYR A 273 11.38 -2.16 25.43
N VAL A 274 11.23 -3.23 24.65
CA VAL A 274 11.04 -3.19 23.19
C VAL A 274 9.55 -3.30 22.88
N LEU A 275 9.00 -2.28 22.23
CA LEU A 275 7.57 -2.21 21.93
C LEU A 275 7.21 -3.02 20.69
N PRO A 276 6.03 -3.69 20.68
CA PRO A 276 5.49 -4.35 19.50
C PRO A 276 4.83 -3.31 18.56
N ILE A 277 5.64 -2.40 18.01
CA ILE A 277 5.16 -1.43 17.03
C ILE A 277 5.28 -2.08 15.65
N GLU A 278 4.14 -2.22 14.99
CA GLU A 278 3.99 -2.95 13.73
C GLU A 278 3.73 -1.98 12.57
N LEU A 279 4.68 -1.91 11.63
CA LEU A 279 4.34 -1.51 10.27
C LEU A 279 3.50 -2.63 9.64
N ASP A 280 2.53 -2.29 8.77
CA ASP A 280 1.84 -3.31 7.94
C ASP A 280 2.79 -4.01 6.96
N MET A 281 4.00 -3.47 6.85
CA MET A 281 5.20 -4.16 6.44
C MET A 281 5.83 -4.72 7.72
N SER A 282 5.60 -5.97 8.10
CA SER A 282 5.96 -6.60 9.39
C SER A 282 7.35 -6.28 10.03
N THR A 283 7.65 -5.03 10.39
CA THR A 283 8.98 -4.62 10.84
C THR A 283 9.04 -4.72 12.36
N ARG A 284 10.04 -5.42 12.89
CA ARG A 284 10.35 -5.47 14.33
C ARG A 284 11.67 -4.75 14.55
N LEU A 285 11.61 -3.59 15.22
CA LEU A 285 12.71 -2.61 15.28
C LEU A 285 13.40 -2.58 16.64
N SER A 286 14.74 -2.59 16.65
CA SER A 286 15.60 -2.72 17.84
C SER A 286 15.82 -1.37 18.57
N PRO A 287 15.92 -1.35 19.92
CA PRO A 287 15.97 -0.14 20.76
C PRO A 287 17.31 0.61 20.85
N ASP A 288 18.33 0.29 20.04
CA ASP A 288 19.73 0.68 20.33
C ASP A 288 20.07 2.18 20.22
N LYS A 289 19.15 3.04 19.76
CA LYS A 289 19.39 4.48 19.52
C LYS A 289 18.73 5.46 20.52
N ARG A 290 18.25 4.98 21.67
CA ARG A 290 17.69 5.82 22.75
C ARG A 290 18.78 6.72 23.37
N GLY A 291 18.54 8.04 23.48
CA GLY A 291 19.45 8.97 24.16
C GLY A 291 19.86 10.23 23.37
N PHE A 292 19.16 10.58 22.28
CA PHE A 292 19.26 11.95 21.75
C PHE A 292 18.60 12.90 22.76
N GLY A 293 19.26 14.03 23.05
CA GLY A 293 18.93 14.92 24.18
C GLY A 293 17.45 15.32 24.31
N GLU A 294 17.08 15.84 25.49
CA GLU A 294 15.71 16.22 25.83
C GLU A 294 15.12 17.23 24.82
N ASN A 295 14.27 16.73 23.91
CA ASN A 295 13.37 17.56 23.11
C ASN A 295 11.93 17.08 23.34
N ILE A 296 11.43 17.39 24.54
CA ILE A 296 10.12 16.96 25.03
C ILE A 296 8.99 17.45 24.10
N GLU A 297 9.09 18.67 23.58
CA GLU A 297 8.10 19.24 22.67
C GLU A 297 8.04 18.48 21.36
N LYS A 298 9.19 18.19 20.73
CA LYS A 298 9.25 17.40 19.49
C LYS A 298 8.76 15.96 19.72
N ARG A 299 9.16 15.33 20.83
CA ARG A 299 8.67 14.02 21.24
C ARG A 299 7.14 14.01 21.35
N ALA A 300 6.56 14.98 22.07
CA ALA A 300 5.11 15.06 22.24
C ALA A 300 4.39 15.26 20.91
N ALA A 301 4.86 16.19 20.07
CA ALA A 301 4.27 16.46 18.75
C ALA A 301 4.29 15.23 17.83
N LEU A 302 5.37 14.46 17.85
CA LEU A 302 5.48 13.21 17.07
C LEU A 302 4.49 12.15 17.57
N LEU A 303 4.36 11.97 18.89
CA LEU A 303 3.40 11.02 19.45
C LEU A 303 1.94 11.42 19.17
N ASP A 304 1.62 12.72 19.22
CA ASP A 304 0.30 13.22 18.87
C ASP A 304 -0.02 13.01 17.38
N ALA A 305 0.94 13.27 16.49
CA ALA A 305 0.80 13.00 15.06
C ALA A 305 0.60 11.49 14.79
N ALA A 306 1.28 10.63 15.55
CA ALA A 306 1.07 9.19 15.48
C ALA A 306 -0.37 8.79 15.85
N LEU A 307 -0.91 9.32 16.97
CA LEU A 307 -2.30 9.06 17.37
C LEU A 307 -3.31 9.57 16.34
N GLU A 308 -3.06 10.72 15.72
CA GLU A 308 -3.91 11.24 14.64
C GLU A 308 -3.92 10.28 13.45
N ALA A 309 -2.74 9.84 12.99
CA ALA A 309 -2.61 8.91 11.87
C ALA A 309 -3.29 7.57 12.16
N PHE A 310 -3.06 6.96 13.32
CA PHE A 310 -3.78 5.74 13.72
C PHE A 310 -5.29 5.96 13.88
N GLY A 311 -5.70 7.14 14.32
CA GLY A 311 -7.11 7.54 14.37
C GLY A 311 -7.74 7.57 12.98
N ARG A 312 -7.02 8.06 11.96
CA ARG A 312 -7.45 8.03 10.56
C ARG A 312 -7.51 6.60 10.02
N ALA A 313 -6.53 5.74 10.35
CA ALA A 313 -6.59 4.31 10.03
C ALA A 313 -7.84 3.65 10.65
N GLU A 314 -8.14 3.93 11.91
CA GLU A 314 -9.34 3.43 12.61
C GLU A 314 -10.65 4.03 12.05
N LEU A 315 -10.61 5.22 11.43
CA LEU A 315 -11.77 5.74 10.71
C LEU A 315 -12.08 4.89 9.48
N LEU A 316 -11.06 4.46 8.75
CA LEU A 316 -11.20 3.59 7.57
C LEU A 316 -11.58 2.17 7.97
N ASP A 317 -10.97 1.62 9.02
CA ASP A 317 -11.30 0.30 9.56
C ASP A 317 -11.52 0.35 11.07
N LYS A 318 -12.79 0.24 11.48
CA LYS A 318 -13.19 0.26 12.89
C LYS A 318 -12.80 -0.99 13.65
N GLU A 319 -12.25 -2.00 12.99
CA GLU A 319 -11.97 -3.31 13.54
C GLU A 319 -10.53 -3.77 13.24
N TYR A 320 -9.57 -2.83 13.30
CA TYR A 320 -8.17 -3.02 12.91
C TYR A 320 -7.21 -3.20 14.11
N PRO A 321 -6.81 -4.44 14.46
CA PRO A 321 -6.01 -4.69 15.66
C PRO A 321 -4.62 -4.07 15.62
N THR A 322 -3.94 -4.10 14.47
CA THR A 322 -2.59 -3.54 14.27
C THR A 322 -2.53 -2.07 14.68
N ALA A 323 -3.46 -1.24 14.18
CA ALA A 323 -3.55 0.17 14.57
C ALA A 323 -3.82 0.35 16.07
N TRP A 324 -4.57 -0.56 16.72
CA TRP A 324 -4.82 -0.49 18.15
C TRP A 324 -3.59 -0.86 18.99
N ILE A 325 -2.78 -1.82 18.56
CA ILE A 325 -1.51 -2.15 19.21
C ILE A 325 -0.57 -0.95 19.13
N ASN A 326 -0.48 -0.33 17.95
CA ASN A 326 0.34 0.85 17.75
C ASN A 326 -0.13 2.05 18.58
N LYS A 327 -1.46 2.29 18.66
CA LYS A 327 -2.03 3.30 19.56
C LYS A 327 -1.71 3.02 21.02
N ALA A 328 -1.83 1.76 21.45
CA ALA A 328 -1.50 1.35 22.81
C ALA A 328 -0.02 1.63 23.14
N CYS A 329 0.89 1.38 22.20
CA CYS A 329 2.30 1.75 22.34
C CYS A 329 2.47 3.26 22.53
N VAL A 330 1.74 4.10 21.78
CA VAL A 330 1.81 5.56 21.96
C VAL A 330 1.29 6.00 23.32
N TYR A 331 0.15 5.49 23.77
CA TYR A 331 -0.37 5.81 25.11
C TYR A 331 0.61 5.43 26.22
N LEU A 332 1.27 4.28 26.09
CA LEU A 332 2.31 3.87 27.02
C LEU A 332 3.50 4.84 27.01
N LEU A 333 3.96 5.24 25.83
CA LEU A 333 5.04 6.23 25.63
C LEU A 333 4.70 7.64 26.15
N GLN A 334 3.40 7.97 26.20
CA GLN A 334 2.87 9.20 26.79
C GLN A 334 2.67 9.10 28.32
N GLY A 335 2.89 7.94 28.93
CA GLY A 335 2.72 7.74 30.37
C GLY A 335 1.27 7.45 30.79
N SER A 336 0.46 6.90 29.89
CA SER A 336 -0.94 6.53 30.12
C SER A 336 -1.14 5.00 30.04
N PRO A 337 -0.66 4.22 31.03
CA PRO A 337 -0.71 2.76 31.01
C PRO A 337 -2.14 2.20 31.01
N GLU A 338 -3.10 2.87 31.66
CA GLU A 338 -4.50 2.46 31.66
C GLU A 338 -5.11 2.46 30.25
N ASP A 339 -4.89 3.53 29.47
CA ASP A 339 -5.33 3.63 28.08
C ASP A 339 -4.59 2.62 27.20
N ALA A 340 -3.28 2.47 27.40
CA ALA A 340 -2.49 1.46 26.70
C ALA A 340 -3.04 0.05 26.94
N GLY A 341 -3.36 -0.29 28.19
CA GLY A 341 -3.93 -1.58 28.57
C GLY A 341 -5.30 -1.82 27.94
N TYR A 342 -6.16 -0.80 27.90
CA TYR A 342 -7.45 -0.87 27.22
C TYR A 342 -7.29 -1.23 25.74
N TRP A 343 -6.45 -0.49 25.00
CA TRP A 343 -6.26 -0.70 23.56
C TRP A 343 -5.57 -2.04 23.26
N ALA A 344 -4.57 -2.44 24.05
CA ALA A 344 -3.93 -3.74 23.93
C ALA A 344 -4.92 -4.90 24.17
N ALA A 345 -5.76 -4.81 25.20
CA ALA A 345 -6.81 -5.80 25.45
C ALA A 345 -7.85 -5.89 24.34
N LYS A 346 -8.24 -4.73 23.78
CA LYS A 346 -9.14 -4.66 22.62
C LYS A 346 -8.53 -5.35 21.41
N ALA A 347 -7.27 -5.06 21.09
CA ALA A 347 -6.51 -5.68 20.01
C ALA A 347 -6.41 -7.20 20.17
N ARG A 348 -5.95 -7.67 21.34
CA ARG A 348 -5.85 -9.10 21.66
C ARG A 348 -7.18 -9.83 21.47
N LYS A 349 -8.25 -9.32 22.08
CA LYS A 349 -9.60 -9.93 21.99
C LYS A 349 -10.08 -10.03 20.54
N LYS A 350 -9.86 -8.97 19.76
CA LYS A 350 -10.26 -8.95 18.35
C LYS A 350 -9.39 -9.89 17.53
N GLY A 351 -8.07 -9.82 17.64
CA GLY A 351 -7.12 -10.67 16.92
C GLY A 351 -7.42 -12.15 17.11
N THR A 352 -7.61 -12.60 18.36
CA THR A 352 -8.03 -13.97 18.67
C THR A 352 -9.35 -14.36 18.01
N LYS A 353 -10.34 -13.45 17.99
CA LYS A 353 -11.65 -13.71 17.40
C LYS A 353 -11.60 -13.89 15.88
N ILE A 354 -10.72 -13.15 15.20
CA ILE A 354 -10.62 -13.17 13.72
C ILE A 354 -9.44 -13.98 13.19
N GLY A 355 -8.71 -14.69 14.05
CA GLY A 355 -7.61 -15.58 13.65
C GLY A 355 -6.28 -14.88 13.35
N LEU A 356 -6.11 -13.64 13.79
CA LEU A 356 -4.87 -12.87 13.71
C LEU A 356 -3.99 -13.17 14.93
N ALA A 357 -3.29 -14.29 14.88
CA ALA A 357 -2.54 -14.82 16.01
C ALA A 357 -1.30 -13.99 16.36
N ALA A 358 -0.61 -13.43 15.36
CA ALA A 358 0.58 -12.62 15.57
C ALA A 358 0.23 -11.34 16.34
N GLU A 359 -0.77 -10.60 15.87
CA GLU A 359 -1.29 -9.38 16.47
C GLU A 359 -1.84 -9.66 17.87
N ALA A 360 -2.48 -10.81 18.09
CA ALA A 360 -2.95 -11.20 19.42
C ALA A 360 -1.79 -11.45 20.40
N GLN A 361 -0.70 -12.07 19.94
CA GLN A 361 0.51 -12.29 20.74
C GLN A 361 1.27 -10.99 21.00
N ASP A 362 1.41 -10.13 19.98
CA ASP A 362 2.06 -8.83 20.08
C ASP A 362 1.28 -7.90 21.06
N ALA A 363 -0.05 -7.94 21.04
CA ALA A 363 -0.88 -7.29 22.06
C ALA A 363 -0.68 -7.85 23.48
N GLU A 364 -0.44 -9.16 23.61
CA GLU A 364 -0.16 -9.81 24.91
C GLU A 364 1.25 -9.46 25.44
N VAL A 365 2.24 -9.34 24.54
CA VAL A 365 3.57 -8.79 24.88
C VAL A 365 3.43 -7.36 25.40
N LEU A 366 2.62 -6.51 24.75
CA LEU A 366 2.41 -5.14 25.20
C LEU A 366 1.77 -5.09 26.59
N GLN A 367 0.78 -5.94 26.87
CA GLN A 367 0.20 -6.04 28.22
C GLN A 367 1.27 -6.39 29.26
N ALA A 368 2.16 -7.35 28.96
CA ALA A 368 3.23 -7.70 29.89
C ALA A 368 4.24 -6.55 30.12
N ILE A 369 4.52 -5.75 29.08
CA ILE A 369 5.36 -4.55 29.22
C ILE A 369 4.67 -3.52 30.14
N ILE A 370 3.36 -3.33 30.03
CA ILE A 370 2.58 -2.43 30.89
C ILE A 370 2.70 -2.86 32.35
N GLU A 371 2.43 -4.13 32.66
CA GLU A 371 2.59 -4.68 34.02
C GLU A 371 4.01 -4.44 34.57
N ALA A 372 5.02 -4.65 33.73
CA ALA A 372 6.41 -4.46 34.12
C ALA A 372 6.78 -2.98 34.40
N ILE A 373 6.16 -2.04 33.69
CA ILE A 373 6.30 -0.59 33.91
C ILE A 373 5.56 -0.14 35.16
N GLU A 374 4.39 -0.73 35.45
CA GLU A 374 3.62 -0.47 36.66
C GLU A 374 4.23 -1.12 37.92
N GLY A 375 5.23 -1.99 37.74
CA GLY A 375 6.06 -2.55 38.80
C GLY A 375 5.79 -4.02 39.12
N ASP A 376 4.81 -4.65 38.46
CA ASP A 376 4.51 -6.08 38.62
C ASP A 376 5.36 -6.93 37.67
N LYS A 377 6.64 -7.07 38.04
CA LYS A 377 7.59 -7.88 37.27
C LYS A 377 7.25 -9.38 37.31
N GLU A 378 6.58 -9.86 38.35
CA GLU A 378 6.23 -11.28 38.47
C GLU A 378 5.16 -11.64 37.44
N GLN A 379 4.09 -10.83 37.36
CA GLN A 379 3.03 -11.01 36.38
C GLN A 379 3.54 -10.81 34.95
N ALA A 380 4.34 -9.77 34.70
CA ALA A 380 4.96 -9.55 33.40
C ALA A 380 5.80 -10.75 32.94
N GLY A 381 6.61 -11.32 33.83
CA GLY A 381 7.41 -12.52 33.56
C GLY A 381 6.53 -13.72 33.24
N ALA A 382 5.47 -13.95 34.01
CA ALA A 382 4.52 -15.05 33.80
C ALA A 382 3.80 -14.96 32.43
N MET A 383 3.58 -13.76 31.92
CA MET A 383 2.99 -13.52 30.59
C MET A 383 4.01 -13.70 29.45
N LEU A 384 5.24 -13.19 29.62
CA LEU A 384 6.27 -13.25 28.58
C LEU A 384 6.85 -14.65 28.39
N GLN A 385 6.98 -15.42 29.47
CA GLN A 385 7.59 -16.76 29.46
C GLN A 385 6.97 -17.72 28.42
N PRO A 386 5.65 -17.98 28.40
CA PRO A 386 5.07 -18.91 27.44
C PRO A 386 5.19 -18.42 25.98
N LEU A 387 5.11 -17.11 25.75
CA LEU A 387 5.29 -16.51 24.43
C LEU A 387 6.74 -16.67 23.95
N ALA A 388 7.72 -16.43 24.82
CA ALA A 388 9.13 -16.65 24.51
C ALA A 388 9.42 -18.13 24.20
N GLU A 389 8.85 -19.07 24.97
CA GLU A 389 8.98 -20.52 24.75
C GLU A 389 8.35 -20.97 23.41
N SER A 390 7.31 -20.28 22.93
CA SER A 390 6.73 -20.48 21.61
C SER A 390 7.55 -19.90 20.45
N GLY A 391 8.69 -19.25 20.73
CA GLY A 391 9.56 -18.62 19.74
C GLY A 391 9.23 -17.16 19.44
N HIS A 392 8.37 -16.50 20.23
CA HIS A 392 8.03 -15.10 20.01
C HIS A 392 9.21 -14.17 20.38
N VAL A 393 9.82 -13.56 19.37
CA VAL A 393 11.08 -12.80 19.50
C VAL A 393 10.99 -11.65 20.51
N LEU A 394 9.95 -10.81 20.41
CA LEU A 394 9.79 -9.67 21.32
C LEU A 394 9.52 -10.11 22.75
N ALA A 395 8.88 -11.25 22.94
CA ALA A 395 8.64 -11.77 24.28
C ALA A 395 9.96 -12.20 24.92
N GLY A 396 10.81 -12.91 24.18
CA GLY A 396 12.14 -13.31 24.64
C GLY A 396 13.07 -12.13 24.95
N LEU A 397 13.06 -11.09 24.11
CA LEU A 397 13.83 -9.86 24.35
C LEU A 397 13.36 -9.14 25.61
N ASN A 398 12.05 -8.91 25.75
CA ASN A 398 11.50 -8.22 26.92
C ASN A 398 11.66 -9.03 28.21
N LEU A 399 11.59 -10.36 28.14
CA LEU A 399 11.90 -11.23 29.27
C LEU A 399 13.38 -11.11 29.69
N SER A 400 14.30 -11.01 28.72
CA SER A 400 15.72 -10.79 28.99
C SER A 400 15.99 -9.42 29.61
N ILE A 401 15.29 -8.37 29.16
CA ILE A 401 15.34 -7.03 29.75
C ILE A 401 14.81 -7.06 31.20
N LEU A 402 13.66 -7.70 31.42
CA LEU A 402 13.02 -7.85 32.73
C LEU A 402 13.96 -8.53 33.75
N ASN A 403 14.70 -9.53 33.29
CA ASN A 403 15.66 -10.30 34.10
C ASN A 403 17.05 -9.63 34.22
N GLY A 404 17.30 -8.53 33.52
CA GLY A 404 18.60 -7.86 33.52
C GLY A 404 19.70 -8.64 32.80
N THR A 405 19.35 -9.56 31.91
CA THR A 405 20.27 -10.47 31.19
C THR A 405 20.41 -10.10 29.72
N MET A 406 20.19 -8.84 29.34
CA MET A 406 20.36 -8.37 27.96
C MET A 406 21.73 -8.78 27.43
N PRO A 407 21.80 -9.47 26.26
CA PRO A 407 23.07 -9.74 25.61
C PRO A 407 23.80 -8.42 25.38
N ALA A 408 25.11 -8.39 25.63
CA ALA A 408 25.92 -7.24 25.24
C ALA A 408 25.78 -7.05 23.72
N PRO A 409 25.62 -5.81 23.23
CA PRO A 409 25.66 -5.55 21.80
C PRO A 409 26.96 -6.14 21.23
N GLU A 410 26.84 -6.96 20.19
CA GLU A 410 28.00 -7.60 19.58
C GLU A 410 29.03 -6.54 19.17
N GLY A 411 30.29 -6.83 19.50
CA GLY A 411 31.39 -5.87 19.40
C GLY A 411 31.54 -5.29 18.00
N VAL A 412 31.96 -4.03 17.95
CA VAL A 412 32.26 -3.30 16.72
C VAL A 412 33.40 -3.99 15.98
N LEU A 413 33.11 -4.50 14.78
CA LEU A 413 34.16 -4.82 13.82
C LEU A 413 34.62 -3.55 13.11
N THR A 414 35.94 -3.42 12.99
CA THR A 414 36.60 -2.46 12.13
C THR A 414 36.76 -3.07 10.75
N PHE A 415 36.05 -2.53 9.76
CA PHE A 415 36.32 -2.87 8.37
C PHE A 415 36.48 -1.61 7.52
N ALA A 416 37.60 -1.58 6.81
CA ALA A 416 37.69 -0.95 5.50
C ALA A 416 38.66 -1.77 4.66
N ARG A 417 38.24 -2.16 3.44
CA ARG A 417 39.01 -1.91 2.20
C ARG A 417 38.30 -2.46 0.97
N GLY A 418 37.96 -1.57 0.05
CA GLY A 418 37.31 -1.86 -1.23
C GLY A 418 35.95 -1.16 -1.32
N VAL A 419 35.70 -0.55 -2.47
CA VAL A 419 34.54 0.27 -2.79
C VAL A 419 33.48 -0.59 -3.47
N GLU A 420 32.27 -0.64 -2.93
CA GLU A 420 31.13 -1.42 -3.45
C GLU A 420 30.49 -0.73 -4.66
N ARG A 421 30.07 -1.50 -5.66
CA ARG A 421 29.52 -0.99 -6.94
C ARG A 421 28.39 -1.89 -7.42
N ILE A 422 27.41 -1.30 -8.10
CA ILE A 422 26.39 -2.02 -8.87
C ILE A 422 26.46 -1.48 -10.31
N ASP A 423 26.42 -2.35 -11.31
CA ASP A 423 26.60 -1.98 -12.74
C ASP A 423 27.86 -1.12 -13.01
N GLY A 424 28.92 -1.36 -12.23
CA GLY A 424 30.16 -0.59 -12.29
C GLY A 424 30.07 0.85 -11.76
N LEU A 425 28.86 1.34 -11.44
CA LEU A 425 28.64 2.67 -10.86
C LEU A 425 29.06 2.69 -9.39
N LEU A 426 29.78 3.74 -9.02
CA LEU A 426 30.00 4.12 -7.64
C LEU A 426 29.02 5.22 -7.25
N LEU A 427 28.36 5.08 -6.10
CA LEU A 427 27.39 6.06 -5.63
C LEU A 427 28.01 7.46 -5.41
N GLU A 428 29.26 7.54 -4.96
CA GLU A 428 29.99 8.80 -4.83
C GLU A 428 30.16 9.49 -6.20
N ASP A 429 30.50 8.74 -7.25
CA ASP A 429 30.64 9.29 -8.61
C ASP A 429 29.27 9.82 -9.11
N TYR A 430 28.17 9.14 -8.77
CA TYR A 430 26.82 9.61 -9.08
C TYR A 430 26.47 10.91 -8.34
N LEU A 431 26.83 11.01 -7.06
CA LEU A 431 26.55 12.18 -6.22
C LEU A 431 27.29 13.45 -6.69
N GLU A 432 28.45 13.32 -7.33
CA GLU A 432 29.17 14.46 -7.90
C GLU A 432 28.41 15.13 -9.05
N ASN A 433 27.65 14.35 -9.83
CA ASN A 433 26.85 14.85 -10.93
C ASN A 433 25.59 13.98 -11.15
N PRO A 434 24.56 14.15 -10.31
CA PRO A 434 23.35 13.35 -10.40
C PRO A 434 22.57 13.68 -11.68
N GLN A 435 22.28 12.64 -12.46
CA GLN A 435 21.57 12.75 -13.74
C GLN A 435 20.38 11.78 -13.76
N PRO A 436 19.37 11.97 -12.88
CA PRO A 436 18.17 11.14 -12.93
C PRO A 436 17.44 11.35 -14.26
N GLU A 437 16.97 10.26 -14.86
CA GLU A 437 16.19 10.28 -16.10
C GLU A 437 14.77 10.82 -15.88
N LEU A 438 14.23 10.62 -14.67
CA LEU A 438 12.92 11.07 -14.26
C LEU A 438 13.06 11.81 -12.93
N GLN A 439 12.40 12.96 -12.85
CA GLN A 439 12.27 13.75 -11.63
C GLN A 439 10.81 13.99 -11.32
N VAL A 440 10.43 13.78 -10.06
CA VAL A 440 9.08 14.08 -9.55
C VAL A 440 9.20 15.16 -8.47
N ASP A 441 8.52 16.28 -8.68
CA ASP A 441 8.40 17.34 -7.67
C ASP A 441 7.24 16.98 -6.73
N MET A 442 7.56 16.81 -5.44
CA MET A 442 6.55 16.55 -4.40
C MET A 442 6.02 17.83 -3.75
N GLY A 443 6.55 18.99 -4.13
CA GLY A 443 6.36 20.25 -3.43
C GLY A 443 7.28 20.38 -2.20
N GLY A 444 7.26 21.56 -1.56
CA GLY A 444 8.02 21.78 -0.33
C GLY A 444 9.56 21.70 -0.49
N ASN A 445 10.08 21.88 -1.70
CA ASN A 445 11.48 21.67 -2.08
C ASN A 445 11.96 20.21 -1.96
N VAL A 446 11.04 19.24 -2.03
CA VAL A 446 11.37 17.80 -2.02
C VAL A 446 11.17 17.20 -3.40
N PHE A 447 12.16 16.45 -3.88
CA PHE A 447 12.16 15.83 -5.21
C PHE A 447 12.53 14.35 -5.14
N ILE A 448 11.95 13.57 -6.05
CA ILE A 448 12.35 12.20 -6.36
C ILE A 448 13.20 12.24 -7.62
N GLY A 449 14.35 11.58 -7.60
CA GLY A 449 15.11 11.21 -8.78
C GLY A 449 15.04 9.69 -9.01
N LEU A 450 14.91 9.30 -10.27
CA LEU A 450 15.02 7.91 -10.72
C LEU A 450 16.02 7.84 -11.86
N GLN A 451 16.87 6.81 -11.88
CA GLN A 451 17.70 6.45 -13.03
C GLN A 451 17.72 4.93 -13.19
N HIS A 452 17.38 4.43 -14.38
CA HIS A 452 17.60 3.02 -14.69
C HIS A 452 19.00 2.84 -15.31
N LEU A 453 19.64 1.73 -14.95
CA LEU A 453 20.84 1.19 -15.56
C LEU A 453 20.51 -0.18 -16.15
N GLU A 454 21.53 -0.88 -16.67
CA GLU A 454 21.34 -2.14 -17.40
C GLU A 454 20.63 -3.21 -16.56
N HIS A 455 21.01 -3.36 -15.29
CA HIS A 455 20.50 -4.37 -14.37
C HIS A 455 20.26 -3.81 -12.97
N SER A 456 20.05 -2.49 -12.85
CA SER A 456 19.88 -1.83 -11.56
C SER A 456 19.18 -0.49 -11.68
N THR A 457 18.76 0.05 -10.54
CA THR A 457 18.01 1.31 -10.46
C THR A 457 18.59 2.18 -9.35
N VAL A 458 18.79 3.47 -9.63
CA VAL A 458 19.11 4.48 -8.64
C VAL A 458 17.85 5.27 -8.30
N LEU A 459 17.50 5.31 -7.02
CA LEU A 459 16.45 6.14 -6.44
C LEU A 459 17.09 7.24 -5.60
N VAL A 460 16.54 8.45 -5.70
CA VAL A 460 17.09 9.61 -5.00
C VAL A 460 15.99 10.42 -4.33
N HIS A 461 16.18 10.66 -3.04
CA HIS A 461 15.55 11.76 -2.31
C HIS A 461 16.45 12.98 -2.41
N TYR A 462 15.90 14.12 -2.80
CA TYR A 462 16.52 15.44 -2.63
C TYR A 462 15.58 16.35 -1.86
N ALA A 463 16.13 17.12 -0.91
CA ALA A 463 15.44 18.18 -0.22
C ALA A 463 16.35 19.42 -0.06
N ASP A 464 15.73 20.57 0.22
CA ASP A 464 16.41 21.85 0.45
C ASP A 464 17.42 22.23 -0.66
N GLY A 465 16.97 22.13 -1.91
CA GLY A 465 17.80 22.46 -3.07
C GLY A 465 18.97 21.50 -3.30
N GLY A 466 18.86 20.26 -2.81
CA GLY A 466 19.87 19.20 -2.97
C GLY A 466 20.90 19.12 -1.86
N LYS A 467 20.79 19.99 -0.82
CA LYS A 467 21.66 19.92 0.37
C LYS A 467 21.36 18.70 1.23
N GLN A 468 20.09 18.30 1.27
CA GLN A 468 19.68 17.06 1.90
C GLN A 468 19.43 16.02 0.81
N TYR A 469 19.98 14.82 0.99
CA TYR A 469 19.77 13.74 0.06
C TYR A 469 19.77 12.36 0.72
N GLY A 470 19.08 11.44 0.04
CA GLY A 470 19.23 10.01 0.26
C GLY A 470 19.27 9.30 -1.08
N VAL A 471 20.39 8.67 -1.41
CA VAL A 471 20.57 7.94 -2.67
C VAL A 471 20.60 6.46 -2.38
N PHE A 472 19.84 5.68 -3.13
CA PHE A 472 19.75 4.23 -3.05
C PHE A 472 20.00 3.63 -4.43
N HIS A 473 20.95 2.71 -4.54
CA HIS A 473 21.21 1.99 -5.78
C HIS A 473 20.87 0.53 -5.56
N LEU A 474 19.79 0.07 -6.20
CA LEU A 474 19.20 -1.25 -6.00
C LEU A 474 19.52 -2.14 -7.20
N THR A 475 19.93 -3.37 -6.95
CA THR A 475 20.02 -4.38 -8.02
C THR A 475 18.64 -4.71 -8.58
N GLY A 476 18.56 -4.89 -9.89
CA GLY A 476 17.36 -5.31 -10.60
C GLY A 476 17.36 -6.82 -10.88
N GLU A 477 16.28 -7.27 -11.52
CA GLU A 477 16.16 -8.65 -11.98
C GLU A 477 17.27 -9.00 -12.99
N GLY A 478 17.84 -10.19 -12.88
CA GLY A 478 18.90 -10.65 -13.76
C GLY A 478 20.30 -10.08 -13.47
N TYR A 479 20.47 -9.31 -12.39
CA TYR A 479 21.80 -8.82 -11.99
C TYR A 479 22.73 -9.99 -11.60
N GLU A 480 23.79 -10.23 -12.39
CA GLU A 480 24.74 -11.33 -12.19
C GLU A 480 25.94 -10.97 -11.30
N GLY A 481 26.08 -9.68 -10.95
CA GLY A 481 27.17 -9.19 -10.13
C GLY A 481 27.12 -9.74 -8.69
N ALA A 482 28.26 -9.69 -8.02
CA ALA A 482 28.36 -10.04 -6.62
C ALA A 482 28.77 -8.80 -5.80
N THR A 483 28.34 -8.76 -4.55
CA THR A 483 28.89 -7.79 -3.60
C THR A 483 30.39 -8.01 -3.42
N ARG A 484 31.08 -7.07 -2.78
CA ARG A 484 32.50 -7.19 -2.44
C ARG A 484 32.81 -8.45 -1.62
N MET A 485 31.88 -8.88 -0.77
CA MET A 485 32.03 -10.11 0.00
C MET A 485 31.64 -11.35 -0.81
N GLY A 486 31.26 -11.20 -2.07
CA GLY A 486 30.90 -12.27 -2.97
C GLY A 486 29.51 -12.83 -2.70
N ILE A 487 28.57 -12.02 -2.21
CA ILE A 487 27.15 -12.39 -2.14
C ILE A 487 26.49 -12.07 -3.49
N ARG A 488 25.69 -12.97 -4.01
CA ARG A 488 24.94 -12.85 -5.26
C ARG A 488 23.44 -12.97 -5.02
N LEU A 489 22.65 -12.56 -6.01
CA LEU A 489 21.24 -12.92 -6.04
C LEU A 489 21.10 -14.45 -6.05
N GLY A 490 20.16 -14.98 -5.26
CA GLY A 490 19.94 -16.39 -5.00
C GLY A 490 20.73 -16.97 -3.82
N ASP A 491 21.68 -16.23 -3.22
CA ASP A 491 22.42 -16.72 -2.05
C ASP A 491 21.52 -16.76 -0.79
N ARG A 492 21.76 -17.75 0.07
CA ARG A 492 20.95 -17.96 1.27
C ARG A 492 21.25 -16.94 2.36
N LEU A 493 20.23 -16.60 3.15
CA LEU A 493 20.32 -15.71 4.31
C LEU A 493 21.47 -16.05 5.28
N ASP A 494 21.71 -17.32 5.56
CA ASP A 494 22.80 -17.74 6.47
C ASP A 494 24.18 -17.40 5.90
N MET A 495 24.35 -17.44 4.57
CA MET A 495 25.60 -17.06 3.91
C MET A 495 25.87 -15.56 4.05
N VAL A 496 24.82 -14.74 3.94
CA VAL A 496 24.94 -13.29 4.16
C VAL A 496 25.32 -13.01 5.61
N LYS A 497 24.67 -13.68 6.57
CA LYS A 497 25.04 -13.58 7.99
C LYS A 497 26.45 -14.07 8.29
N GLU A 498 26.96 -15.07 7.59
CA GLU A 498 28.35 -15.51 7.74
C GLU A 498 29.34 -14.43 7.26
N LYS A 499 29.03 -13.78 6.13
CA LYS A 499 29.96 -12.82 5.49
C LYS A 499 29.86 -11.39 6.03
N TYR A 500 28.65 -10.92 6.29
CA TYR A 500 28.36 -9.57 6.81
C TYR A 500 28.09 -9.57 8.31
N THR A 501 28.10 -10.74 8.97
CA THR A 501 27.82 -10.91 10.41
C THR A 501 26.40 -10.48 10.78
N THR A 502 26.17 -10.18 12.06
CA THR A 502 24.87 -9.79 12.59
C THR A 502 24.46 -8.43 12.04
N PRO A 503 23.31 -8.33 11.34
CA PRO A 503 22.81 -7.06 10.84
C PRO A 503 22.48 -6.13 12.00
N SER A 504 22.66 -4.82 11.81
CA SER A 504 22.24 -3.84 12.81
C SER A 504 20.73 -3.85 13.00
N ARG A 505 19.99 -4.24 11.96
CA ARG A 505 18.54 -4.37 11.98
C ARG A 505 18.08 -5.43 10.98
N SER A 506 17.03 -6.16 11.34
CA SER A 506 16.27 -6.99 10.42
C SER A 506 14.82 -6.52 10.40
N VAL A 507 14.21 -6.53 9.22
CA VAL A 507 12.85 -6.07 8.96
C VAL A 507 12.13 -7.17 8.19
N GLN A 508 10.95 -7.61 8.63
CA GLN A 508 10.09 -8.45 7.80
C GLN A 508 9.09 -7.54 7.07
N SER A 509 8.67 -7.92 5.86
CA SER A 509 7.57 -7.28 5.14
C SER A 509 6.88 -8.30 4.24
N ARG A 510 5.76 -7.91 3.62
CA ARG A 510 5.09 -8.72 2.59
C ARG A 510 5.96 -8.96 1.35
N GLN A 511 6.98 -8.14 1.14
CA GLN A 511 7.93 -8.24 0.02
C GLN A 511 9.17 -9.09 0.39
N GLY A 512 9.33 -9.49 1.65
CA GLY A 512 10.46 -10.30 2.09
C GLY A 512 11.11 -9.83 3.39
N THR A 513 12.23 -10.47 3.74
CA THR A 513 13.08 -10.06 4.87
C THR A 513 14.16 -9.08 4.39
N TYR A 514 14.35 -7.97 5.09
CA TYR A 514 15.46 -7.05 4.87
C TYR A 514 16.48 -7.17 6.00
N LEU A 515 17.76 -7.21 5.65
CA LEU A 515 18.89 -7.10 6.57
C LEU A 515 19.66 -5.81 6.26
N ILE A 516 19.80 -4.94 7.26
CA ILE A 516 20.37 -3.60 7.10
C ILE A 516 21.73 -3.55 7.80
N TYR A 517 22.73 -3.09 7.05
CA TYR A 517 24.13 -2.96 7.47
C TYR A 517 24.61 -1.51 7.26
N PRO A 518 24.32 -0.59 8.20
CA PRO A 518 24.59 0.83 8.01
C PRO A 518 26.06 1.22 7.92
N LYS A 519 26.95 0.47 8.59
CA LYS A 519 28.40 0.74 8.53
C LYS A 519 28.98 0.40 7.15
N GLU A 520 28.39 -0.58 6.49
CA GLU A 520 28.74 -1.06 5.16
C GLU A 520 27.92 -0.36 4.07
N TYR A 521 26.95 0.49 4.45
CA TYR A 521 26.04 1.19 3.54
C TYR A 521 25.30 0.25 2.57
N ILE A 522 24.92 -0.93 3.06
CA ILE A 522 24.28 -1.97 2.25
C ILE A 522 23.02 -2.51 2.94
N ILE A 523 22.04 -2.87 2.12
CA ILE A 523 20.79 -3.52 2.49
C ILE A 523 20.66 -4.79 1.64
N PHE A 524 20.25 -5.90 2.25
CA PHE A 524 19.87 -7.11 1.53
C PHE A 524 18.37 -7.35 1.71
N ARG A 525 17.68 -7.77 0.65
CA ARG A 525 16.32 -8.30 0.69
C ARG A 525 16.35 -9.79 0.36
N PHE A 526 15.52 -10.56 1.06
CA PHE A 526 15.35 -12.00 0.89
C PHE A 526 13.89 -12.32 0.66
N ASP A 527 13.61 -13.19 -0.28
CA ASP A 527 12.28 -13.72 -0.54
C ASP A 527 11.75 -14.63 0.59
N GLU A 528 10.52 -15.13 0.44
CA GLU A 528 9.90 -16.06 1.40
C GLU A 528 10.67 -17.39 1.55
N GLN A 529 11.51 -17.74 0.57
CA GLN A 529 12.37 -18.92 0.60
C GLN A 529 13.71 -18.65 1.30
N GLY A 530 13.96 -17.41 1.72
CA GLY A 530 15.19 -16.98 2.38
C GLY A 530 16.38 -16.85 1.42
N LEU A 531 16.12 -16.63 0.13
CA LEU A 531 17.12 -16.39 -0.90
C LEU A 531 17.21 -14.88 -1.20
N ALA A 532 18.43 -14.37 -1.33
CA ALA A 532 18.66 -12.96 -1.62
C ALA A 532 18.11 -12.62 -3.00
N ASP A 533 17.06 -11.81 -3.09
CA ASP A 533 16.42 -11.44 -4.36
C ASP A 533 16.76 -10.01 -4.79
N GLN A 534 17.30 -9.20 -3.88
CA GLN A 534 17.84 -7.87 -4.15
C GLN A 534 18.87 -7.46 -3.10
N TRP A 535 19.82 -6.62 -3.48
CA TRP A 535 20.61 -5.83 -2.54
C TRP A 535 20.75 -4.39 -3.02
N ALA A 536 20.98 -3.48 -2.08
CA ALA A 536 21.04 -2.06 -2.35
C ALA A 536 22.19 -1.38 -1.62
N LEU A 537 22.83 -0.43 -2.28
CA LEU A 537 23.76 0.51 -1.67
C LEU A 537 23.05 1.81 -1.33
N PHE A 538 23.49 2.50 -0.28
CA PHE A 538 22.89 3.78 0.06
C PHE A 538 23.88 4.84 0.55
N ARG A 539 23.55 6.12 0.36
CA ARG A 539 24.26 7.28 0.93
C ARG A 539 23.24 8.30 1.41
N LEU A 540 23.52 8.95 2.54
CA LEU A 540 22.61 9.88 3.19
C LEU A 540 23.36 11.13 3.62
N GLN A 541 22.75 12.29 3.40
CA GLN A 541 23.07 13.57 4.02
C GLN A 541 21.74 14.20 4.40
N LEU A 542 21.32 14.09 5.66
CA LEU A 542 19.99 14.55 6.10
C LEU A 542 20.05 15.68 7.13
N ASP A 543 21.22 15.91 7.71
CA ASP A 543 21.42 17.01 8.65
C ASP A 543 21.45 18.34 7.89
N LYS A 544 20.76 19.34 8.42
CA LYS A 544 20.96 20.73 7.99
C LYS A 544 22.32 21.15 8.51
N GLU A 545 23.28 21.36 7.62
CA GLU A 545 24.45 22.14 8.00
C GLU A 545 23.96 23.56 8.33
N ASP A 546 24.15 23.98 9.59
CA ASP A 546 23.86 25.33 10.07
C ASP A 546 24.69 26.41 9.36
#